data_AF-A0A9E4FPT3-F1
#
_entry.id   AF-A0A9E4FPT3-F1
#
_cell.length_a   1.000
_cell.length_b   1.000
_cell.length_c   1.000
_cell.angle_alpha   90.00
_cell.angle_beta   90.00
_cell.angle_gamma   90.00
#
_symmetry.space_group_name_H-M   'P 1'
#
loop_
_entity.id
_entity.type
_entity.pdbx_description
1 polymer ?
#
loop_
_entity_poly.entity_id
_entity_poly.type
_entity_poly.pdbx_seq_one_letter_code
_entity_poly.pdbx_strand_id
1 'polypeptide(L)'
;MILNRVKGIPGLLSGFLLIIGLLFVTAACSGEASTATPTATTSPDPTPTSTPTPVPPTPVKVTTTTNIVADWVENIGGDHVDVFSLLPVGADPHGFQPGARDVANIADADLVLSIGLGLEESWMRDLLESAARDPSSFTERGNMPK
;
A
#
# COMPACT_ATOMS: atom_id res chain seq x y z
N MET A 1 4.53 31.04 -12.20
CA MET A 1 5.49 30.55 -13.22
C MET A 1 6.89 30.61 -12.60
N ILE A 2 7.25 29.56 -11.86
CA ILE A 2 8.55 29.46 -11.15
C ILE A 2 9.24 28.23 -11.73
N LEU A 3 10.36 28.46 -12.42
CA LEU A 3 11.06 27.47 -13.24
C LEU A 3 11.79 26.45 -12.37
N ASN A 4 11.48 25.19 -12.64
CA ASN A 4 12.21 24.00 -12.25
C ASN A 4 13.62 24.03 -12.88
N ARG A 5 14.69 24.07 -12.05
CA ARG A 5 16.09 23.96 -12.49
C ARG A 5 16.64 22.62 -12.00
N VAL A 6 16.34 21.56 -12.73
CA VAL A 6 17.07 20.29 -12.65
C VAL A 6 18.47 20.55 -13.24
N LYS A 7 19.50 20.58 -12.39
CA LYS A 7 20.90 20.60 -12.82
C LYS A 7 21.39 19.16 -12.79
N GLY A 8 21.56 18.58 -13.98
CA GLY A 8 22.04 17.20 -14.16
C GLY A 8 23.41 16.98 -13.53
N ILE A 9 23.59 15.80 -12.93
CA ILE A 9 24.86 15.27 -12.44
C ILE A 9 25.33 14.26 -13.49
N PRO A 10 26.24 14.62 -14.42
CA PRO A 10 26.76 13.66 -15.38
C PRO A 10 27.96 12.95 -14.73
N GLY A 11 27.81 11.68 -14.36
CA GLY A 11 28.97 10.87 -13.98
C GLY A 11 28.74 9.60 -13.18
N LEU A 12 27.58 9.42 -12.53
CA LEU A 12 27.39 8.27 -11.62
C LEU A 12 26.65 7.07 -12.23
N LEU A 13 26.08 7.20 -13.44
CA LEU A 13 25.34 6.10 -14.08
C LEU A 13 26.22 5.08 -14.83
N SER A 14 27.49 5.41 -15.14
CA SER A 14 28.35 4.49 -15.91
C SER A 14 29.07 3.43 -15.06
N GLY A 15 29.12 3.61 -13.73
CA GLY A 15 29.79 2.67 -12.81
C GLY A 15 28.84 1.61 -12.22
N PHE A 16 27.54 1.88 -12.16
CA PHE A 16 26.57 0.96 -11.54
C PHE A 16 26.16 -0.19 -12.47
N LEU A 17 26.29 -0.01 -13.79
CA LEU A 17 25.93 -1.04 -14.79
C LEU A 17 26.97 -2.17 -14.89
N LEU A 18 28.21 -1.97 -14.42
CA LEU A 18 29.27 -2.98 -14.46
C LEU A 18 29.25 -3.94 -13.26
N ILE A 19 28.54 -3.60 -12.18
CA ILE A 19 28.44 -4.45 -10.98
C ILE A 19 27.24 -5.42 -11.05
N ILE A 20 26.24 -5.14 -11.89
CA ILE A 20 25.06 -6.02 -12.09
C ILE A 20 25.38 -7.23 -13.00
N GLY A 21 26.45 -7.17 -13.80
CA GLY A 21 26.82 -8.25 -14.73
C GLY A 21 27.55 -9.45 -14.12
N LEU A 22 28.04 -9.37 -12.88
CA LEU A 22 28.87 -10.43 -12.27
C LEU A 22 28.11 -11.38 -11.32
N LEU A 23 26.79 -11.21 -11.16
CA LEU A 23 25.97 -12.05 -10.26
C LEU A 23 24.98 -12.98 -11.00
N PHE A 24 25.24 -13.33 -12.26
CA PHE A 24 24.39 -14.24 -13.06
C PHE A 24 25.08 -15.58 -13.42
N VAL A 25 26.14 -15.96 -12.71
CA VAL A 25 26.81 -17.25 -12.92
C VAL A 25 26.86 -18.01 -11.60
N THR A 26 25.90 -18.90 -11.39
CA THR A 26 26.06 -20.29 -10.88
C THR A 26 24.75 -20.82 -10.28
N ALA A 27 24.00 -21.56 -11.10
CA ALA A 27 23.23 -22.72 -10.66
C ALA A 27 22.75 -23.48 -11.91
N ALA A 28 23.72 -24.06 -12.64
CA ALA A 28 23.43 -25.14 -13.57
C ALA A 28 23.08 -26.38 -12.72
N CYS A 29 21.80 -26.70 -12.60
CA CYS A 29 21.39 -28.02 -12.15
C CYS A 29 21.38 -28.95 -13.36
N SER A 30 22.41 -29.80 -13.46
CA SER A 30 22.41 -30.99 -14.31
C SER A 30 21.39 -31.99 -13.75
N GLY A 31 20.47 -32.45 -14.60
CA GLY A 31 19.57 -33.58 -14.33
C GLY A 31 19.64 -34.55 -15.50
N GLU A 32 20.29 -35.68 -15.27
CA GLU A 32 20.63 -36.73 -16.23
C GLU A 32 19.37 -37.45 -16.75
N ALA A 33 19.35 -37.74 -18.05
CA ALA A 33 18.31 -38.52 -18.71
C ALA A 33 18.44 -40.01 -18.37
N SER A 34 17.31 -40.67 -18.09
CA SER A 34 17.22 -42.13 -18.05
C SER A 34 15.98 -42.59 -18.84
N THR A 35 16.20 -43.56 -19.74
CA THR A 35 15.28 -43.96 -20.82
C THR A 35 14.50 -45.24 -20.48
N ALA A 36 13.20 -45.25 -20.83
CA ALA A 36 12.26 -46.35 -21.12
C ALA A 36 11.76 -47.28 -19.96
N THR A 37 10.48 -47.28 -19.51
CA THR A 37 9.19 -47.80 -20.08
C THR A 37 9.03 -49.34 -19.92
N PRO A 38 7.84 -50.00 -19.71
CA PRO A 38 6.40 -49.59 -19.72
C PRO A 38 5.51 -50.07 -18.52
N THR A 39 4.23 -49.62 -18.45
CA THR A 39 3.00 -50.48 -18.50
C THR A 39 1.76 -49.86 -17.83
N ALA A 40 0.68 -49.76 -18.63
CA ALA A 40 -0.76 -49.79 -18.36
C ALA A 40 -1.51 -48.74 -17.51
N THR A 41 -2.36 -48.00 -18.24
CA THR A 41 -3.81 -47.82 -18.01
C THR A 41 -4.30 -47.25 -16.68
N THR A 42 -4.74 -45.98 -16.69
CA THR A 42 -6.17 -45.58 -16.58
C THR A 42 -6.27 -44.08 -16.85
N SER A 43 -7.14 -43.70 -17.79
CA SER A 43 -7.41 -42.33 -18.19
C SER A 43 -8.46 -41.70 -17.26
N PRO A 44 -8.24 -40.49 -16.73
CA PRO A 44 -9.33 -39.59 -16.39
C PRO A 44 -9.46 -38.49 -17.46
N ASP A 45 -10.71 -38.23 -17.82
CA ASP A 45 -11.22 -37.21 -18.72
C ASP A 45 -10.58 -35.82 -18.50
N PRO A 46 -10.06 -35.12 -19.54
CA PRO A 46 -9.57 -33.75 -19.38
C PRO A 46 -10.75 -32.77 -19.32
N THR A 47 -11.29 -32.57 -18.12
CA THR A 47 -12.12 -31.38 -17.84
C THR A 47 -11.32 -30.14 -18.25
N PRO A 48 -11.84 -29.24 -19.11
CA PRO A 48 -11.14 -28.01 -19.44
C PRO A 48 -11.03 -27.14 -18.19
N THR A 49 -9.87 -27.18 -17.54
CA THR A 49 -9.48 -26.24 -16.49
C THR A 49 -9.48 -24.85 -17.12
N SER A 50 -10.58 -24.13 -16.93
CA SER A 50 -10.63 -22.69 -17.23
C SER A 50 -9.73 -22.00 -16.22
N THR A 51 -8.53 -21.62 -16.63
CA THR A 51 -7.64 -20.77 -15.84
C THR A 51 -8.41 -19.48 -15.53
N PRO A 52 -8.68 -19.14 -14.25
CA PRO A 52 -9.32 -17.87 -13.95
C PRO A 52 -8.38 -16.75 -14.39
N THR A 53 -8.91 -15.79 -15.17
CA THR A 53 -8.20 -14.55 -15.45
C THR A 53 -7.87 -13.87 -14.12
N PRO A 54 -6.61 -13.51 -13.84
CA PRO A 54 -6.27 -12.83 -12.60
C PRO A 54 -6.97 -11.47 -12.56
N VAL A 55 -7.88 -11.30 -11.59
CA VAL A 55 -8.45 -10.00 -11.25
C VAL A 55 -7.37 -9.23 -10.48
N PRO A 56 -6.97 -8.02 -10.93
CA PRO A 56 -6.02 -7.22 -10.18
C PRO A 56 -6.60 -6.89 -8.80
N PRO A 57 -5.80 -6.89 -7.74
CA PRO A 57 -6.29 -6.59 -6.40
C PRO A 57 -6.82 -5.15 -6.35
N THR A 58 -7.99 -4.96 -5.74
CA THR A 58 -8.52 -3.63 -5.43
C THR A 58 -7.64 -2.99 -4.35
N PRO A 59 -7.09 -1.78 -4.55
CA PRO A 59 -6.33 -1.08 -3.52
C PRO A 59 -7.17 -0.83 -2.26
N VAL A 60 -6.52 -0.89 -1.09
CA VAL A 60 -7.14 -0.56 0.19
C VAL A 60 -7.25 0.95 0.31
N LYS A 61 -8.44 1.47 0.60
CA LYS A 61 -8.65 2.91 0.82
C LYS A 61 -8.19 3.30 2.23
N VAL A 62 -7.13 4.09 2.31
CA VAL A 62 -6.54 4.53 3.59
C VAL A 62 -6.72 6.02 3.74
N THR A 63 -7.45 6.44 4.77
CA THR A 63 -7.49 7.85 5.19
C THR A 63 -6.48 8.09 6.30
N THR A 64 -5.59 9.07 6.15
CA THR A 64 -4.61 9.46 7.16
C THR A 64 -4.92 10.83 7.74
N THR A 65 -4.56 11.04 9.01
CA THR A 65 -4.75 12.35 9.64
C THR A 65 -3.79 13.39 9.10
N THR A 66 -2.52 13.01 8.92
CA THR A 66 -1.44 13.92 8.51
C THR A 66 -0.75 13.46 7.25
N ASN A 67 -0.17 14.41 6.52
CA ASN A 67 0.63 14.14 5.33
C ASN A 67 1.90 13.32 5.63
N ILE A 68 2.43 13.38 6.86
CA ILE A 68 3.57 12.55 7.30
C ILE A 68 3.17 11.07 7.30
N VAL A 69 1.99 10.75 7.85
CA VAL A 69 1.49 9.37 7.84
C VAL A 69 1.11 8.95 6.43
N ALA A 70 0.55 9.85 5.61
CA ALA A 70 0.29 9.58 4.19
C ALA A 70 1.57 9.14 3.45
N ASP A 71 2.67 9.89 3.58
CA ASP A 71 3.95 9.56 2.95
C ASP A 71 4.46 8.17 3.36
N TRP A 72 4.34 7.80 4.64
CA TRP A 72 4.72 6.46 5.09
C TRP A 72 3.86 5.37 4.47
N VAL A 73 2.54 5.57 4.44
CA VAL A 73 1.59 4.60 3.88
C VAL A 73 1.81 4.43 2.38
N GLU A 74 2.03 5.51 1.63
CA GLU A 74 2.33 5.46 0.20
C GLU A 74 3.64 4.71 -0.06
N ASN A 75 4.71 5.02 0.69
CA ASN A 75 6.01 4.39 0.53
C ASN A 75 6.00 2.89 0.88
N ILE A 76 5.19 2.47 1.86
CA ILE A 76 5.10 1.07 2.30
C ILE A 76 4.09 0.28 1.44
N GLY A 77 2.94 0.88 1.15
CA GLY A 77 1.82 0.23 0.49
C GLY A 77 1.93 0.20 -1.04
N GLY A 78 2.59 1.20 -1.65
CA GLY A 78 2.72 1.30 -3.10
C GLY A 78 1.38 1.18 -3.82
N ASP A 79 1.31 0.33 -4.85
CA ASP A 79 0.10 0.11 -5.66
C ASP A 79 -1.03 -0.63 -4.91
N HIS A 80 -0.82 -1.06 -3.67
CA HIS A 80 -1.81 -1.77 -2.86
C HIS A 80 -2.72 -0.85 -2.05
N VAL A 81 -2.45 0.46 -2.02
CA VAL A 81 -3.18 1.44 -1.22
C VAL A 81 -3.63 2.62 -2.08
N ASP A 82 -4.80 3.17 -1.76
CA ASP A 82 -5.28 4.46 -2.23
C ASP A 82 -5.37 5.39 -1.01
N VAL A 83 -4.48 6.40 -0.95
CA VAL A 83 -4.24 7.18 0.26
C VAL A 83 -4.85 8.58 0.14
N PHE A 84 -5.68 8.95 1.10
CA PHE A 84 -6.19 10.31 1.27
C PHE A 84 -5.71 10.90 2.60
N SER A 85 -5.17 12.11 2.60
CA SER A 85 -4.79 12.81 3.84
C SER A 85 -5.80 13.91 4.18
N LEU A 86 -6.30 13.89 5.42
CA LEU A 86 -7.24 14.90 5.92
C LEU A 86 -6.59 16.28 6.03
N LEU A 87 -5.40 16.34 6.63
CA LEU A 87 -4.68 17.60 6.75
C LEU A 87 -4.09 18.03 5.41
N PRO A 88 -4.39 19.27 4.97
CA PRO A 88 -3.65 19.89 3.86
C PRO A 88 -2.17 20.05 4.20
N VAL A 89 -1.33 20.03 3.16
CA VAL A 89 0.12 20.27 3.32
C VAL A 89 0.35 21.64 3.95
N GLY A 90 1.07 21.66 5.07
CA GLY A 90 1.43 22.88 5.81
C GLY A 90 0.34 23.38 6.78
N ALA A 91 -0.78 22.68 6.91
CA ALA A 91 -1.79 23.00 7.93
C ALA A 91 -1.32 22.60 9.34
N ASP A 92 -1.77 23.35 10.35
CA ASP A 92 -1.55 23.01 11.75
C ASP A 92 -2.57 21.95 12.21
N PRO A 93 -2.15 20.80 12.76
CA PRO A 93 -3.05 19.74 13.21
C PRO A 93 -3.90 20.12 14.42
N HIS A 94 -3.44 21.04 15.26
CA HIS A 94 -4.20 21.46 16.45
C HIS A 94 -5.34 22.42 16.12
N GLY A 95 -5.16 23.25 15.08
CA GLY A 95 -6.18 24.17 14.55
C GLY A 95 -7.00 23.63 13.38
N PHE A 96 -6.80 22.38 12.98
CA PHE A 96 -7.56 21.77 11.88
C PHE A 96 -9.03 21.57 12.29
N GLN A 97 -9.95 21.92 11.38
CA GLN A 97 -11.39 21.74 11.58
C GLN A 97 -11.96 20.88 10.43
N PRO A 98 -12.34 19.62 10.70
CA PRO A 98 -12.92 18.75 9.69
C PRO A 98 -14.24 19.27 9.14
N GLY A 99 -14.44 19.12 7.83
CA GLY A 99 -15.68 19.45 7.13
C GLY A 99 -16.46 18.22 6.66
N ALA A 100 -17.59 18.46 6.00
CA ALA A 100 -18.46 17.38 5.49
C ALA A 100 -17.77 16.44 4.50
N ARG A 101 -16.78 16.93 3.75
CA ARG A 101 -15.98 16.10 2.84
C ARG A 101 -15.09 15.12 3.60
N ASP A 102 -14.53 15.55 4.72
CA ASP A 102 -13.66 14.72 5.56
C ASP A 102 -14.45 13.59 6.21
N VAL A 103 -15.68 13.88 6.64
CA VAL A 103 -16.65 12.87 7.11
C VAL A 103 -16.90 11.83 6.02
N ALA A 104 -17.14 12.26 4.78
CA ALA A 104 -17.38 11.35 3.66
C ALA A 104 -16.15 10.48 3.34
N ASN A 105 -14.94 11.05 3.43
CA ASN A 105 -13.71 10.29 3.20
C ASN A 105 -13.47 9.24 4.28
N ILE A 106 -13.71 9.57 5.56
CA ILE A 106 -13.65 8.59 6.67
C ILE A 106 -14.69 7.47 6.46
N ALA A 107 -15.91 7.82 6.06
CA ALA A 107 -16.99 6.85 5.87
C ALA A 107 -16.76 5.88 4.69
N ASP A 108 -15.97 6.27 3.69
CA ASP A 108 -15.60 5.44 2.53
C ASP A 108 -14.25 4.71 2.72
N ALA A 109 -13.51 4.99 3.79
CA ALA A 109 -12.21 4.38 4.05
C ALA A 109 -12.32 2.96 4.59
N ASP A 110 -11.43 2.08 4.15
CA ASP A 110 -11.24 0.74 4.73
C ASP A 110 -10.40 0.83 6.02
N LEU A 111 -9.52 1.83 6.11
CA LEU A 111 -8.60 2.05 7.22
C LEU A 111 -8.39 3.54 7.48
N VAL A 112 -8.43 3.93 8.75
CA VAL A 112 -8.05 5.27 9.20
C VAL A 112 -6.78 5.19 10.06
N LEU A 113 -5.77 6.00 9.74
CA LEU A 113 -4.50 6.04 10.47
C LEU A 113 -4.23 7.44 11.04
N SER A 114 -4.00 7.49 12.35
CA SER A 114 -3.67 8.70 13.10
C SER A 114 -2.32 8.58 13.82
N ILE A 115 -1.71 9.72 14.18
CA ILE A 115 -0.52 9.74 15.04
C ILE A 115 -0.92 9.45 16.49
N GLY A 116 -2.04 10.01 16.95
CA GLY A 116 -2.46 9.91 18.34
C GLY A 116 -1.62 10.81 19.24
N LEU A 117 -1.37 10.37 20.48
CA LEU A 117 -0.60 11.13 21.49
C LEU A 117 -1.10 12.57 21.74
N GLY A 118 -2.40 12.81 21.52
CA GLY A 118 -3.03 14.12 21.71
C GLY A 118 -2.97 15.05 20.49
N LEU A 119 -2.39 14.62 19.37
CA LEU A 119 -2.27 15.48 18.18
C LEU A 119 -3.64 15.80 17.55
N GLU A 120 -4.50 14.80 17.41
CA GLU A 120 -5.81 14.90 16.78
C GLU A 120 -6.99 14.92 17.78
N GLU A 121 -6.70 14.95 19.09
CA GLU A 121 -7.68 14.73 20.16
C GLU A 121 -8.85 15.72 20.13
N SER A 122 -8.62 16.96 19.70
CA SER A 122 -9.64 18.02 19.68
C SER A 122 -10.75 17.80 18.66
N TRP A 123 -10.53 16.98 17.62
CA TRP A 123 -11.46 16.85 16.50
C TRP A 123 -11.70 15.41 16.04
N MET A 124 -10.78 14.48 16.30
CA MET A 124 -10.85 13.12 15.77
C MET A 124 -12.10 12.37 16.21
N ARG A 125 -12.44 12.43 17.51
CA ARG A 125 -13.58 11.70 18.05
C ARG A 125 -14.89 12.14 17.39
N ASP A 126 -15.12 13.44 17.32
CA ASP A 126 -16.35 14.02 16.78
C ASP A 126 -16.45 13.76 15.26
N LEU A 127 -15.31 13.76 14.55
CA LEU A 127 -15.22 13.36 13.14
C LEU A 127 -15.60 11.88 12.94
N LEU A 128 -15.03 10.97 13.72
CA LEU A 128 -15.33 9.53 13.63
C LEU A 128 -16.80 9.25 13.94
N GLU A 129 -17.35 9.89 14.96
CA GLU A 129 -18.77 9.74 15.32
C GLU A 129 -19.70 10.30 14.25
N SER A 130 -19.31 11.37 13.56
CA SER A 130 -20.06 11.92 12.43
C SER A 130 -20.04 11.01 11.19
N ALA A 131 -18.97 10.22 11.02
CA ALA A 131 -18.80 9.31 9.88
C ALA A 131 -19.37 7.91 10.14
N ALA A 132 -19.41 7.48 11.39
CA ALA A 132 -19.87 6.16 11.79
C ALA A 132 -21.37 6.00 11.55
N ARG A 133 -21.75 4.93 10.83
CA ARG A 133 -23.15 4.48 10.79
C ARG A 133 -23.57 3.79 12.09
N ASP A 134 -22.60 3.17 12.76
CA ASP A 134 -22.68 2.55 14.08
C ASP A 134 -21.37 2.92 14.83
N PRO A 135 -21.41 3.54 16.02
CA PRO A 135 -20.21 3.94 16.76
C PRO A 135 -19.23 2.79 17.06
N SER A 136 -19.70 1.55 17.08
CA SER A 136 -18.86 0.36 17.31
C SER A 136 -18.10 -0.12 16.06
N SER A 137 -18.37 0.48 14.88
CA SER A 137 -17.70 0.10 13.63
C SER A 137 -16.23 0.48 13.59
N PHE A 138 -15.80 1.46 14.40
CA PHE A 138 -14.40 1.82 14.53
C PHE A 138 -13.77 1.07 15.71
N THR A 139 -12.85 0.17 15.41
CA THR A 139 -12.00 -0.47 16.42
C THR A 139 -10.63 0.20 16.42
N GLU A 140 -10.36 1.03 17.42
CA GLU A 140 -9.04 1.62 17.62
C GLU A 140 -8.06 0.54 18.09
N ARG A 141 -6.93 0.39 17.38
CA ARG A 141 -5.83 -0.50 17.78
C ARG A 141 -4.56 0.32 17.94
N GLY A 142 -3.86 0.12 19.07
CA GLY A 142 -2.53 0.71 19.29
C GLY A 142 -2.47 1.86 20.30
N ASN A 143 -3.61 2.33 20.83
CA ASN A 143 -3.63 3.31 21.91
C ASN A 143 -3.44 2.61 23.26
N MET A 144 -2.35 2.91 23.97
CA MET A 144 -2.13 2.37 25.31
C MET A 144 -3.06 3.09 26.29
N PRO A 145 -3.80 2.36 27.16
CA PRO A 145 -4.57 3.00 28.21
C PRO A 145 -3.61 3.79 29.13
N LYS A 146 -3.92 5.06 29.37
CA LYS A 146 -3.20 5.90 30.32
C LYS A 146 -3.52 5.51 31.76
#